data_AF-A0A9W7GBQ3-F1
#
_entry.id   AF-A0A9W7GBQ3-F1
#
_cell.length_a   1.000
_cell.length_b   1.000
_cell.length_c   1.000
_cell.angle_alpha   90.00
_cell.angle_beta   90.00
_cell.angle_gamma   90.00
#
_symmetry.space_group_name_H-M   'P 1'
#
loop_
_entity.id
_entity.type
_entity.pdbx_description
1 polymer ?
#
loop_
_entity_poly.entity_id
_entity_poly.type
_entity_poly.pdbx_seq_one_letter_code
_entity_poly.pdbx_strand_id
1 'polypeptide(L)'
;MWTDTEPIFTRADIYDADQLYVAGAAGVVFVLCFSASLIQFLRRRSELQSKMVITGIAEQLLLPADHPVARAALPYKASAAWLQAFTFFSLCILLSWRTGVLSATFFHPLPRPVDTLEEKLFGASTFAVVLLGYWVIWPMGTVSYGRSKECSLTYSAVMCTLLGVIDGACEAQLFLVFWAVIEASFGWPRWGTALLTFLVQGGFKANWDQLYWNKYVAPEHNVPTWNKWKILFVHVPNVLVTFSFFITYGVAWMYVASQAVALVGSTNAMKFPRFRSNYTNPPPDTWVKDFEDKPRADLWNGTEWETPTML
;
A
#
# COMPACT_ATOMS: atom_id res chain seq x y z
N MET A 1 11.04 10.93 -27.68
CA MET A 1 10.81 10.13 -26.46
C MET A 1 9.49 10.49 -25.80
N TRP A 2 9.28 11.74 -25.36
CA TRP A 2 8.02 12.14 -24.70
C TRP A 2 6.81 12.30 -25.64
N THR A 3 7.07 12.49 -26.93
CA THR A 3 6.05 12.59 -28.01
C THR A 3 5.70 11.25 -28.66
N ASP A 4 6.36 10.18 -28.24
CA ASP A 4 6.13 8.84 -28.77
C ASP A 4 4.74 8.34 -28.38
N THR A 5 4.11 7.61 -29.28
CA THR A 5 2.78 7.01 -29.12
C THR A 5 2.83 5.48 -29.19
N GLU A 6 4.00 4.88 -29.43
CA GLU A 6 4.17 3.43 -29.38
C GLU A 6 3.89 2.91 -27.96
N PRO A 7 3.02 1.90 -27.81
CA PRO A 7 2.71 1.35 -26.50
C PRO A 7 3.95 0.76 -25.82
N ILE A 8 4.18 1.13 -24.56
CA ILE A 8 5.26 0.54 -23.74
C ILE A 8 4.90 -0.91 -23.36
N PHE A 9 3.61 -1.17 -23.12
CA PHE A 9 3.14 -2.48 -22.67
C PHE A 9 2.49 -3.26 -23.81
N THR A 10 2.97 -4.47 -24.01
CA THR A 10 2.44 -5.43 -24.99
C THR A 10 1.86 -6.65 -24.30
N ARG A 11 0.84 -7.22 -24.93
CA ARG A 11 0.19 -8.47 -24.48
C ARG A 11 0.69 -9.71 -25.22
N ALA A 12 1.77 -9.59 -25.99
CA ALA A 12 2.31 -10.69 -26.80
C ALA A 12 2.64 -11.93 -25.95
N ASP A 13 3.17 -11.70 -24.75
CA ASP A 13 3.78 -12.76 -23.93
C ASP A 13 2.90 -13.22 -22.76
N ILE A 14 1.66 -12.71 -22.63
CA ILE A 14 0.83 -12.99 -21.44
C ILE A 14 0.42 -14.46 -21.32
N TYR A 15 0.57 -15.26 -22.38
CA TYR A 15 0.28 -16.68 -22.38
C TYR A 15 1.51 -17.55 -22.16
N ASP A 16 2.66 -16.96 -21.86
CA ASP A 16 3.84 -17.71 -21.48
C ASP A 16 3.57 -18.54 -20.22
N ALA A 17 4.10 -19.76 -20.20
CA ALA A 17 3.83 -20.72 -19.14
C ALA A 17 4.13 -20.14 -17.74
N ASP A 18 5.28 -19.47 -17.58
CA ASP A 18 5.70 -18.90 -16.31
C ASP A 18 4.77 -17.76 -15.83
N GLN A 19 4.27 -16.94 -16.76
CA GLN A 19 3.28 -15.90 -16.45
C GLN A 19 1.95 -16.50 -16.04
N LEU A 20 1.50 -17.54 -16.75
CA LEU A 20 0.26 -18.27 -16.42
C LEU A 20 0.36 -18.95 -15.05
N TYR A 21 1.52 -19.49 -14.67
CA TYR A 21 1.72 -20.04 -13.33
C TYR A 21 1.58 -18.96 -12.25
N VAL A 22 2.22 -17.80 -12.42
CA VAL A 22 2.12 -16.69 -11.45
C VAL A 22 0.70 -16.12 -11.39
N ALA A 23 0.06 -15.89 -12.54
CA ALA A 23 -1.32 -15.41 -12.61
C ALA A 23 -2.31 -16.43 -12.02
N GLY A 24 -2.13 -17.72 -12.31
CA GLY A 24 -2.94 -18.81 -11.75
C GLY A 24 -2.80 -18.90 -10.23
N ALA A 25 -1.57 -18.84 -9.70
CA ALA A 25 -1.32 -18.80 -8.27
C ALA A 25 -1.98 -17.58 -7.60
N ALA A 26 -1.83 -16.38 -8.20
CA ALA A 26 -2.50 -15.18 -7.72
C ALA A 26 -4.04 -15.33 -7.74
N GLY A 27 -4.61 -15.94 -8.78
CA GLY A 27 -6.04 -16.24 -8.87
C GLY A 27 -6.53 -17.13 -7.72
N VAL A 28 -5.78 -18.18 -7.39
CA VAL A 28 -6.10 -19.07 -6.26
C VAL A 28 -6.02 -18.31 -4.93
N VAL A 29 -4.95 -17.54 -4.70
CA VAL A 29 -4.78 -16.75 -3.47
C VAL A 29 -5.91 -15.73 -3.33
N PHE A 30 -6.28 -15.04 -4.41
CA PHE A 30 -7.41 -14.10 -4.43
C PHE A 30 -8.69 -14.77 -3.95
N VAL A 31 -9.08 -15.90 -4.56
CA VAL A 31 -10.32 -16.61 -4.21
C VAL A 31 -10.32 -17.05 -2.75
N LEU A 32 -9.21 -17.61 -2.27
CA LEU A 32 -9.10 -18.09 -0.88
C LEU A 32 -9.18 -16.93 0.12
N CYS A 33 -8.41 -15.87 -0.09
CA CYS A 33 -8.36 -14.71 0.81
C CYS A 33 -9.66 -13.89 0.80
N PHE A 34 -10.25 -13.70 -0.37
CA PHE A 34 -11.54 -13.02 -0.52
C PHE A 34 -12.65 -13.81 0.16
N SER A 35 -12.73 -15.12 -0.09
CA SER A 35 -13.74 -15.99 0.53
C SER A 35 -13.59 -16.03 2.05
N ALA A 36 -12.35 -16.15 2.56
CA ALA A 36 -12.08 -16.10 3.99
C ALA A 36 -12.47 -14.76 4.62
N SER A 37 -12.19 -13.64 3.94
CA SER A 37 -12.58 -12.30 4.38
C SER A 37 -14.10 -12.14 4.42
N LEU A 38 -14.80 -12.61 3.38
CA LEU A 38 -16.25 -12.60 3.29
C LEU A 38 -16.88 -13.44 4.41
N ILE A 39 -16.38 -14.65 4.67
CA ILE A 39 -16.86 -15.50 5.76
C ILE A 39 -16.65 -14.81 7.11
N GLN A 40 -15.48 -14.19 7.35
CA GLN A 40 -15.23 -13.45 8.60
C GLN A 40 -16.19 -12.27 8.75
N PHE A 41 -16.44 -11.53 7.67
CA PHE A 41 -17.38 -10.43 7.67
C PHE A 41 -18.81 -10.90 7.98
N LEU A 42 -19.28 -11.96 7.31
CA LEU A 42 -20.63 -12.51 7.53
C LEU A 42 -20.80 -13.06 8.96
N ARG A 43 -19.81 -13.77 9.50
CA ARG A 43 -19.84 -14.24 10.90
C ARG A 43 -19.92 -13.09 11.89
N ARG A 44 -19.08 -12.07 11.72
CA ARG A 44 -19.10 -10.86 12.55
C ARG A 44 -20.43 -10.13 12.48
N ARG A 45 -21.00 -9.99 11.29
CA ARG A 45 -22.32 -9.38 11.10
C ARG A 45 -23.40 -10.16 11.86
N SER A 46 -23.39 -11.48 11.77
CA SER A 46 -24.32 -12.35 12.51
C SER A 46 -24.16 -12.22 14.03
N GLU A 47 -22.92 -12.17 14.53
CA GLU A 47 -22.63 -11.97 15.96
C GLU A 47 -23.12 -10.60 16.45
N LEU A 48 -22.87 -9.53 15.70
CA LEU A 48 -23.34 -8.18 16.01
C LEU A 48 -24.86 -8.11 16.02
N GLN A 49 -25.52 -8.70 15.01
CA GLN A 49 -26.98 -8.77 14.96
C GLN A 49 -27.56 -9.53 16.16
N SER A 50 -26.93 -10.65 16.55
CA SER A 50 -27.36 -11.42 17.72
C SER A 50 -27.21 -10.61 19.01
N LYS A 51 -26.10 -9.88 19.17
CA LYS A 51 -25.87 -9.02 20.34
C LYS A 51 -26.89 -7.88 20.42
N MET A 52 -27.17 -7.21 19.31
CA MET A 52 -28.15 -6.11 19.23
C MET A 52 -29.56 -6.55 19.64
N VAL A 53 -29.99 -7.74 19.21
CA VAL A 53 -31.29 -8.31 19.59
C VAL A 53 -31.35 -8.56 21.10
N ILE A 54 -30.25 -9.02 21.70
CA ILE A 54 -30.18 -9.33 23.13
C ILE A 54 -30.12 -8.06 23.99
N THR A 55 -29.41 -7.02 23.55
CA THR A 55 -29.15 -5.83 24.38
C THR A 55 -30.16 -4.70 24.19
N GLY A 56 -31.13 -4.82 23.28
CA GLY A 56 -32.12 -3.76 23.03
C GLY A 56 -31.53 -2.50 22.38
N ILE A 57 -30.29 -2.58 21.89
CA ILE A 57 -29.51 -1.44 21.35
C ILE A 57 -29.86 -1.19 19.87
N ALA A 58 -31.15 -1.15 19.54
CA ALA A 58 -31.59 -0.77 18.20
C ALA A 58 -31.27 0.72 17.90
N GLU A 59 -31.19 1.57 18.92
CA GLU A 59 -30.87 3.00 18.78
C GLU A 59 -29.44 3.28 18.33
N GLN A 60 -28.44 2.44 18.66
CA GLN A 60 -27.05 2.70 18.25
C GLN A 60 -26.79 2.41 16.76
N LEU A 61 -27.71 1.73 16.06
CA LEU A 61 -27.62 1.47 14.62
C LEU A 61 -28.18 2.62 13.76
N LEU A 62 -28.91 3.55 14.36
CA LEU A 62 -29.34 4.80 13.72
C LEU A 62 -28.25 5.87 13.78
N LEU A 63 -27.17 5.61 14.52
CA LEU A 63 -26.03 6.52 14.57
C LEU A 63 -25.35 6.51 13.20
N PRO A 64 -25.04 7.68 12.63
CA PRO A 64 -24.39 7.78 11.34
C PRO A 64 -23.02 7.06 11.38
N ALA A 65 -22.55 6.57 10.24
CA ALA A 65 -21.37 5.69 10.15
C ALA A 65 -20.07 6.34 10.67
N ASP A 66 -20.07 7.66 10.79
CA ASP A 66 -19.01 8.49 11.36
C ASP A 66 -19.12 8.65 12.89
N HIS A 67 -20.18 8.17 13.53
CA HIS A 67 -20.35 8.25 14.97
C HIS A 67 -19.21 7.50 15.69
N PRO A 68 -18.59 8.06 16.74
CA PRO A 68 -17.44 7.46 17.43
C PRO A 68 -17.69 6.02 17.91
N VAL A 69 -18.91 5.73 18.36
CA VAL A 69 -19.35 4.39 18.80
C VAL A 69 -19.42 3.40 17.62
N ALA A 70 -19.80 3.85 16.43
CA ALA A 70 -19.81 3.02 15.22
C ALA A 70 -18.38 2.77 14.69
N ARG A 71 -17.46 3.74 14.84
CA ARG A 71 -16.02 3.55 14.54
C ARG A 71 -15.33 2.62 15.54
N ALA A 72 -15.69 2.70 16.82
CA ALA A 72 -15.21 1.79 17.85
C ALA A 72 -15.71 0.34 17.67
N ALA A 73 -16.71 0.10 16.82
CA ALA A 73 -17.37 -1.20 16.69
C ALA A 73 -16.59 -2.25 15.87
N LEU A 74 -15.55 -1.87 15.12
CA LEU A 74 -14.74 -2.84 14.36
C LEU A 74 -13.26 -2.77 14.75
N PRO A 75 -12.85 -3.46 15.82
CA PRO A 75 -11.46 -3.54 16.20
C PRO A 75 -10.63 -4.12 15.05
N TYR A 76 -9.51 -3.45 14.76
CA TYR A 76 -8.48 -3.97 13.85
C TYR A 76 -8.12 -5.40 14.28
N LYS A 77 -8.09 -6.33 13.32
CA LYS A 77 -7.67 -7.71 13.55
C LYS A 77 -6.63 -8.09 12.52
N ALA A 78 -5.43 -8.41 12.98
CA ALA A 78 -4.29 -8.71 12.12
C ALA A 78 -4.63 -9.77 11.05
N SER A 79 -5.33 -10.86 11.41
CA SER A 79 -5.69 -11.90 10.44
C SER A 79 -6.57 -11.36 9.30
N ALA A 80 -7.51 -10.47 9.62
CA ALA A 80 -8.39 -9.87 8.62
C ALA A 80 -7.63 -8.87 7.73
N ALA A 81 -6.69 -8.11 8.32
CA ALA A 81 -5.83 -7.19 7.58
C ALA A 81 -4.95 -7.91 6.56
N TRP A 82 -4.31 -9.01 6.95
CA TRP A 82 -3.50 -9.82 6.04
C TRP A 82 -4.29 -10.45 4.90
N LEU A 83 -5.50 -10.96 5.17
CA LEU A 83 -6.35 -11.50 4.09
C LEU A 83 -6.75 -10.42 3.09
N GLN A 84 -7.03 -9.20 3.55
CA GLN A 84 -7.34 -8.07 2.69
C GLN A 84 -6.11 -7.63 1.88
N ALA A 85 -4.92 -7.57 2.49
CA ALA A 85 -3.66 -7.29 1.80
C ALA A 85 -3.41 -8.30 0.68
N PHE A 86 -3.49 -9.61 0.96
CA PHE A 86 -3.28 -10.65 -0.06
C PHE A 86 -4.33 -10.65 -1.16
N THR A 87 -5.58 -10.26 -0.85
CA THR A 87 -6.61 -10.04 -1.87
C THR A 87 -6.21 -8.92 -2.82
N PHE A 88 -5.76 -7.78 -2.27
CA PHE A 88 -5.28 -6.64 -3.04
C PHE A 88 -4.05 -7.00 -3.90
N PHE A 89 -3.02 -7.61 -3.31
CA PHE A 89 -1.80 -8.01 -4.03
C PHE A 89 -2.12 -8.96 -5.19
N SER A 90 -2.99 -9.94 -4.95
CA SER A 90 -3.41 -10.88 -6.00
C SER A 90 -4.16 -10.16 -7.12
N LEU A 91 -5.03 -9.20 -6.80
CA LEU A 91 -5.72 -8.40 -7.80
C LEU A 91 -4.74 -7.58 -8.64
N CYS A 92 -3.75 -6.93 -8.02
CA CYS A 92 -2.71 -6.18 -8.74
C CYS A 92 -1.93 -7.06 -9.72
N ILE A 93 -1.53 -8.26 -9.29
CA ILE A 93 -0.82 -9.23 -10.16
C ILE A 93 -1.71 -9.67 -11.34
N LEU A 94 -2.99 -9.99 -11.08
CA LEU A 94 -3.93 -10.40 -12.14
C LEU A 94 -4.18 -9.29 -13.17
N LEU A 95 -4.34 -8.06 -12.71
CA LEU A 95 -4.50 -6.89 -13.59
C LEU A 95 -3.22 -6.65 -14.41
N SER A 96 -2.06 -6.71 -13.75
CA SER A 96 -0.74 -6.55 -14.36
C SER A 96 -0.45 -7.60 -15.42
N TRP A 97 -0.81 -8.87 -15.17
CA TRP A 97 -0.77 -9.94 -16.15
C TRP A 97 -1.67 -9.61 -17.35
N ARG A 98 -2.91 -9.20 -17.09
CA ARG A 98 -3.91 -8.98 -18.15
C ARG A 98 -3.56 -7.82 -19.08
N THR A 99 -2.82 -6.83 -18.61
CA THR A 99 -2.37 -5.66 -19.39
C THR A 99 -0.97 -5.82 -20.00
N GLY A 100 -0.22 -6.86 -19.65
CA GLY A 100 1.16 -7.05 -20.11
C GLY A 100 2.23 -6.34 -19.26
N VAL A 101 1.82 -5.63 -18.20
CA VAL A 101 2.72 -4.97 -17.26
C VAL A 101 3.59 -6.00 -16.53
N LEU A 102 3.03 -7.15 -16.17
CA LEU A 102 3.76 -8.23 -15.47
C LEU A 102 4.93 -8.74 -16.33
N SER A 103 4.69 -8.91 -17.63
CA SER A 103 5.74 -9.30 -18.59
C SER A 103 6.87 -8.27 -18.60
N ALA A 104 6.54 -7.00 -18.86
CA ALA A 104 7.51 -5.92 -19.00
C ALA A 104 8.29 -5.58 -17.71
N THR A 105 7.87 -6.10 -16.56
CA THR A 105 8.51 -5.83 -15.26
C THR A 105 9.30 -7.01 -14.72
N PHE A 106 8.82 -8.26 -14.88
CA PHE A 106 9.43 -9.43 -14.24
C PHE A 106 9.94 -10.51 -15.21
N PHE A 107 9.26 -10.74 -16.34
CA PHE A 107 9.57 -11.88 -17.22
C PHE A 107 10.40 -11.47 -18.43
N HIS A 108 9.98 -10.41 -19.09
CA HIS A 108 10.63 -9.84 -20.25
C HIS A 108 10.91 -8.35 -20.01
N PRO A 109 11.63 -8.00 -18.92
CA PRO A 109 12.03 -6.61 -18.73
C PRO A 109 12.87 -6.19 -19.92
N LEU A 110 12.52 -5.06 -20.55
CA LEU A 110 13.26 -4.54 -21.69
C LEU A 110 14.76 -4.51 -21.35
N PRO A 111 15.60 -5.28 -22.05
CA PRO A 111 17.04 -5.25 -21.84
C PRO A 111 17.58 -4.00 -22.54
N ARG A 112 17.20 -2.82 -22.04
CA ARG A 112 17.86 -1.58 -22.39
C ARG A 112 18.97 -1.39 -21.38
N PRO A 113 20.25 -1.57 -21.76
CA PRO A 113 21.32 -1.30 -20.84
C PRO A 113 21.33 0.21 -20.52
N VAL A 114 21.55 0.52 -19.24
CA VAL A 114 21.69 1.90 -18.76
C VAL A 114 23.07 2.35 -19.21
N ASP A 115 23.12 2.95 -20.39
CA ASP A 115 24.39 3.07 -21.14
C ASP A 115 25.08 4.41 -20.89
N THR A 116 24.31 5.45 -20.61
CA THR A 116 24.86 6.80 -20.43
C THR A 116 25.06 7.13 -18.95
N LEU A 117 25.96 8.09 -18.68
CA LEU A 117 26.20 8.56 -17.31
C LEU A 117 24.95 9.26 -16.77
N GLU A 118 24.22 10.01 -17.60
CA GLU A 118 22.99 10.72 -17.23
C GLU A 118 21.90 9.74 -16.79
N GLU A 119 21.72 8.65 -17.53
CA GLU A 119 20.78 7.58 -17.16
C GLU A 119 21.13 6.96 -15.81
N LYS A 120 22.41 6.66 -15.58
CA LYS A 120 22.89 6.12 -14.29
C LYS A 120 22.68 7.09 -13.15
N LEU A 121 22.96 8.37 -13.37
CA LEU A 121 22.79 9.42 -12.36
C LEU A 121 21.31 9.64 -12.02
N PHE A 122 20.42 9.62 -13.03
CA PHE A 122 18.98 9.72 -12.77
C PHE A 122 18.46 8.45 -12.07
N GLY A 123 18.90 7.27 -12.51
CA GLY A 123 18.59 6.02 -11.80
C GLY A 123 19.03 6.08 -10.33
N ALA A 124 20.26 6.50 -10.06
CA ALA A 124 20.77 6.66 -8.69
C ALA A 124 19.98 7.70 -7.88
N SER A 125 19.58 8.81 -8.50
CA SER A 125 18.79 9.84 -7.82
C SER A 125 17.40 9.35 -7.43
N THR A 126 16.79 8.45 -8.24
CA THR A 126 15.50 7.82 -7.90
C THR A 126 15.60 7.03 -6.59
N PHE A 127 16.64 6.21 -6.43
CA PHE A 127 16.87 5.46 -5.20
C PHE A 127 17.29 6.38 -4.04
N ALA A 128 18.09 7.42 -4.28
CA ALA A 128 18.47 8.37 -3.24
C ALA A 128 17.25 9.08 -2.63
N VAL A 129 16.31 9.54 -3.48
CA VAL A 129 15.05 10.16 -3.03
C VAL A 129 14.18 9.17 -2.26
N VAL A 130 14.07 7.93 -2.74
CA VAL A 130 13.35 6.86 -2.03
C VAL A 130 13.97 6.57 -0.66
N LEU A 131 15.28 6.42 -0.58
CA LEU A 131 16.00 6.15 0.67
C LEU A 131 15.80 7.31 1.66
N LEU A 132 16.01 8.55 1.23
CA LEU A 132 15.79 9.71 2.09
C LEU A 132 14.33 9.80 2.56
N GLY A 133 13.37 9.67 1.65
CA GLY A 133 11.96 9.78 1.96
C GLY A 133 11.47 8.66 2.88
N TYR A 134 11.67 7.40 2.50
CA TYR A 134 11.04 6.25 3.15
C TYR A 134 11.88 5.63 4.27
N TRP A 135 13.20 5.85 4.30
CA TRP A 135 14.08 5.29 5.32
C TRP A 135 14.52 6.31 6.37
N VAL A 136 14.44 7.61 6.06
CA VAL A 136 14.83 8.68 7.01
C VAL A 136 13.62 9.51 7.44
N ILE A 137 12.90 10.12 6.50
CA ILE A 137 11.80 11.04 6.83
C ILE A 137 10.55 10.29 7.33
N TRP A 138 10.17 9.20 6.65
CA TRP A 138 9.00 8.41 7.01
C TRP A 138 9.02 7.91 8.45
N PRO A 139 10.12 7.30 8.96
CA PRO A 139 10.19 6.87 10.36
C PRO A 139 10.06 8.00 11.39
N MET A 140 10.38 9.25 11.06
CA MET A 140 10.28 10.38 12.01
C MET A 140 8.83 10.64 12.45
N GLY A 141 7.88 10.46 11.54
CA GLY A 141 6.45 10.60 11.80
C GLY A 141 5.71 9.27 11.95
N THR A 142 6.42 8.17 12.22
CA THR A 142 5.85 6.82 12.30
C THR A 142 6.06 6.22 13.69
N VAL A 143 5.00 5.61 14.21
CA VAL A 143 4.97 4.98 15.54
C VAL A 143 4.61 3.49 15.42
N SER A 144 5.24 2.67 16.27
CA SER A 144 5.03 1.20 16.26
C SER A 144 4.07 0.70 17.33
N TYR A 145 3.71 1.54 18.31
CA TYR A 145 2.82 1.21 19.45
C TYR A 145 3.13 -0.14 20.12
N GLY A 146 4.41 -0.44 20.35
CA GLY A 146 4.84 -1.64 21.05
C GLY A 146 4.77 -2.94 20.24
N ARG A 147 4.40 -2.89 18.94
CA ARG A 147 4.37 -4.06 18.03
C ARG A 147 5.73 -4.74 17.89
N SER A 148 6.82 -4.07 18.24
CA SER A 148 8.18 -4.63 18.27
C SER A 148 8.36 -5.72 19.34
N LYS A 149 7.62 -5.73 20.46
CA LYS A 149 7.74 -6.80 21.50
C LYS A 149 6.93 -8.06 21.17
N GLU A 150 5.83 -7.96 20.42
CA GLU A 150 5.04 -9.14 20.02
C GLU A 150 5.76 -10.01 18.98
N CYS A 151 6.63 -9.39 18.19
CA CYS A 151 7.41 -10.06 17.19
C CYS A 151 8.85 -10.20 17.66
N SER A 152 9.41 -11.41 17.60
CA SER A 152 10.87 -11.57 17.58
C SER A 152 11.44 -10.59 16.55
N LEU A 153 12.51 -9.86 16.91
CA LEU A 153 13.16 -8.87 16.06
C LEU A 153 13.41 -9.42 14.64
N THR A 154 13.84 -10.68 14.55
CA THR A 154 14.08 -11.39 13.30
C THR A 154 12.79 -11.63 12.50
N TYR A 155 11.71 -12.06 13.15
CA TYR A 155 10.41 -12.23 12.49
C TYR A 155 9.91 -10.90 11.94
N SER A 156 9.98 -9.83 12.75
CA SER A 156 9.48 -8.51 12.35
C SER A 156 10.25 -7.99 11.14
N ALA A 157 11.59 -8.11 11.13
CA ALA A 157 12.41 -7.60 10.04
C ALA A 157 12.15 -8.36 8.73
N VAL A 158 12.15 -9.70 8.77
CA VAL A 158 11.93 -10.52 7.56
C VAL A 158 10.52 -10.31 7.01
N MET A 159 9.50 -10.38 7.87
CA MET A 159 8.12 -10.27 7.39
C MET A 159 7.76 -8.87 6.93
N CYS A 160 8.25 -7.81 7.60
CA CYS A 160 8.05 -6.44 7.12
C CYS A 160 8.79 -6.23 5.80
N THR A 161 10.00 -6.77 5.64
CA THR A 161 10.74 -6.67 4.38
C THR A 161 10.01 -7.39 3.24
N LEU A 162 9.55 -8.62 3.45
CA LEU A 162 8.77 -9.36 2.44
C LEU A 162 7.47 -8.63 2.09
N LEU A 163 6.77 -8.11 3.11
CA LEU A 163 5.57 -7.32 2.89
C LEU A 163 5.88 -6.05 2.09
N GLY A 164 6.93 -5.32 2.43
CA GLY A 164 7.32 -4.11 1.71
C GLY A 164 7.70 -4.37 0.26
N VAL A 165 8.41 -5.48 -0.01
CA VAL A 165 8.70 -5.91 -1.39
C VAL A 165 7.41 -6.20 -2.15
N ILE A 166 6.50 -7.01 -1.58
CA ILE A 166 5.27 -7.41 -2.26
C ILE A 166 4.33 -6.21 -2.45
N ASP A 167 4.14 -5.40 -1.41
CA ASP A 167 3.25 -4.24 -1.40
C ASP A 167 3.74 -3.19 -2.40
N GLY A 168 5.02 -2.78 -2.31
CA GLY A 168 5.59 -1.82 -3.24
C GLY A 168 5.61 -2.32 -4.69
N ALA A 169 5.85 -3.62 -4.90
CA ALA A 169 5.80 -4.19 -6.25
C ALA A 169 4.37 -4.25 -6.80
N CYS A 170 3.38 -4.62 -5.99
CA CYS A 170 1.98 -4.70 -6.41
C CYS A 170 1.39 -3.32 -6.66
N GLU A 171 1.70 -2.35 -5.80
CA GLU A 171 1.27 -0.97 -5.96
C GLU A 171 1.86 -0.34 -7.23
N ALA A 172 3.18 -0.47 -7.44
CA ALA A 172 3.80 0.02 -8.66
C ALA A 172 3.23 -0.65 -9.92
N GLN A 173 2.94 -1.95 -9.87
CA GLN A 173 2.28 -2.64 -10.98
C GLN A 173 0.87 -2.10 -11.25
N LEU A 174 0.07 -1.82 -10.22
CA LEU A 174 -1.26 -1.21 -10.40
C LEU A 174 -1.16 0.17 -11.06
N PHE A 175 -0.15 0.94 -10.69
CA PHE A 175 0.12 2.25 -11.28
C PHE A 175 0.55 2.16 -12.76
N LEU A 176 1.34 1.15 -13.12
CA LEU A 176 1.65 0.85 -14.51
C LEU A 176 0.46 0.24 -15.26
N VAL A 177 -0.47 -0.45 -14.59
CA VAL A 177 -1.75 -0.87 -15.17
C VAL A 177 -2.59 0.34 -15.58
N PHE A 178 -2.65 1.39 -14.76
CA PHE A 178 -3.32 2.64 -15.14
C PHE A 178 -2.69 3.23 -16.41
N TRP A 179 -1.36 3.29 -16.48
CA TRP A 179 -0.65 3.70 -17.70
C TRP A 179 -1.06 2.87 -18.90
N ALA A 180 -0.94 1.53 -18.81
CA ALA A 180 -1.22 0.61 -19.91
C ALA A 180 -2.65 0.76 -20.43
N VAL A 181 -3.62 0.93 -19.52
CA VAL A 181 -5.03 1.14 -19.90
C VAL A 181 -5.21 2.49 -20.60
N ILE A 182 -4.62 3.57 -20.08
CA ILE A 182 -4.72 4.92 -20.68
C ILE A 182 -4.08 4.92 -22.07
N GLU A 183 -2.87 4.39 -22.19
CA GLU A 183 -2.12 4.30 -23.45
C GLU A 183 -2.92 3.52 -24.51
N ALA A 184 -3.45 2.34 -24.14
CA ALA A 184 -4.25 1.52 -25.04
C ALA A 184 -5.61 2.17 -25.42
N SER A 185 -6.17 2.99 -24.55
CA SER A 185 -7.49 3.61 -24.77
C SER A 185 -7.42 4.86 -25.63
N PHE A 186 -6.37 5.66 -25.49
CA PHE A 186 -6.30 6.99 -26.09
C PHE A 186 -5.23 7.13 -27.17
N GLY A 187 -4.20 6.28 -27.19
CA GLY A 187 -3.08 6.41 -28.14
C GLY A 187 -2.34 7.75 -27.99
N TRP A 188 -2.37 8.34 -26.80
CA TRP A 188 -1.77 9.63 -26.53
C TRP A 188 -0.24 9.57 -26.50
N PRO A 189 0.44 10.70 -26.77
CA PRO A 189 1.87 10.78 -26.55
C PRO A 189 2.19 10.53 -25.07
N ARG A 190 3.38 9.99 -24.78
CA ARG A 190 3.79 9.61 -23.40
C ARG A 190 3.56 10.68 -22.36
N TRP A 191 3.77 11.96 -22.68
CA TRP A 191 3.52 13.05 -21.72
C TRP A 191 2.03 13.18 -21.32
N GLY A 192 1.11 12.93 -22.26
CA GLY A 192 -0.34 12.97 -22.00
C GLY A 192 -0.79 11.77 -21.19
N THR A 193 -0.30 10.58 -21.54
CA THR A 193 -0.50 9.35 -20.77
C THR A 193 0.05 9.50 -19.35
N ALA A 194 1.24 10.10 -19.20
CA ALA A 194 1.86 10.39 -17.92
C ALA A 194 1.01 11.32 -17.06
N LEU A 195 0.55 12.45 -17.62
CA LEU A 195 -0.25 13.42 -16.87
C LEU A 195 -1.54 12.79 -16.34
N LEU A 196 -2.28 12.07 -17.19
CA LEU A 196 -3.52 11.41 -16.76
C LEU A 196 -3.23 10.30 -15.74
N THR A 197 -2.18 9.51 -15.97
CA THR A 197 -1.76 8.46 -15.02
C THR A 197 -1.42 9.07 -13.66
N PHE A 198 -0.66 10.16 -13.61
CA PHE A 198 -0.31 10.86 -12.37
C PHE A 198 -1.57 11.34 -11.60
N LEU A 199 -2.55 11.90 -12.31
CA LEU A 199 -3.82 12.34 -11.71
C LEU A 199 -4.63 11.16 -11.16
N VAL A 200 -4.72 10.06 -11.92
CA VAL A 200 -5.42 8.84 -11.48
C VAL A 200 -4.72 8.19 -10.30
N GLN A 201 -3.39 8.13 -10.30
CA GLN A 201 -2.59 7.64 -9.17
C GLN A 201 -2.82 8.49 -7.92
N GLY A 202 -2.75 9.83 -8.03
CA GLY A 202 -2.98 10.73 -6.90
C GLY A 202 -4.39 10.59 -6.32
N GLY A 203 -5.41 10.53 -7.20
CA GLY A 203 -6.79 10.31 -6.79
C GLY A 203 -7.00 8.94 -6.14
N PHE A 204 -6.44 7.87 -6.73
CA PHE A 204 -6.46 6.53 -6.15
C PHE A 204 -5.80 6.53 -4.78
N LYS A 205 -4.57 7.05 -4.65
CA LYS A 205 -3.83 7.05 -3.39
C LYS A 205 -4.54 7.80 -2.28
N ALA A 206 -5.07 8.99 -2.57
CA ALA A 206 -5.81 9.78 -1.59
C ALA A 206 -7.01 9.00 -1.03
N ASN A 207 -7.76 8.31 -1.89
CA ASN A 207 -8.96 7.57 -1.48
C ASN A 207 -8.64 6.20 -0.89
N TRP A 208 -7.80 5.41 -1.57
CA TRP A 208 -7.43 4.07 -1.16
C TRP A 208 -6.71 4.06 0.18
N ASP A 209 -5.70 4.91 0.37
CA ASP A 209 -4.91 4.91 1.59
C ASP A 209 -5.75 5.35 2.78
N GLN A 210 -6.54 6.43 2.63
CA GLN A 210 -7.33 6.99 3.73
C GLN A 210 -8.58 6.18 4.07
N LEU A 211 -9.34 5.75 3.07
CA LEU A 211 -10.66 5.15 3.28
C LEU A 211 -10.60 3.64 3.48
N TYR A 212 -9.56 2.98 2.96
CA TYR A 212 -9.46 1.53 2.98
C TYR A 212 -8.17 1.03 3.64
N TRP A 213 -7.00 1.35 3.11
CA TRP A 213 -5.74 0.73 3.53
C TRP A 213 -5.41 1.03 5.00
N ASN A 214 -5.41 2.31 5.41
CA ASN A 214 -5.13 2.71 6.78
C ASN A 214 -6.19 2.24 7.78
N LYS A 215 -7.41 1.96 7.30
CA LYS A 215 -8.51 1.52 8.15
C LYS A 215 -8.51 0.02 8.38
N TYR A 216 -8.25 -0.77 7.33
CA TYR A 216 -8.48 -2.20 7.35
C TYR A 216 -7.22 -3.06 7.19
N VAL A 217 -6.12 -2.50 6.67
CA VAL A 217 -4.91 -3.27 6.33
C VAL A 217 -3.72 -2.81 7.16
N ALA A 218 -3.29 -1.57 7.00
CA ALA A 218 -2.18 -1.02 7.77
C ALA A 218 -2.58 -0.87 9.25
N PRO A 219 -1.70 -1.24 10.19
CA PRO A 219 -1.90 -0.88 11.59
C PRO A 219 -1.80 0.64 11.75
N GLU A 220 -2.38 1.19 12.81
CA GLU A 220 -2.19 2.61 13.13
C GLU A 220 -0.71 2.90 13.32
N HIS A 221 -0.24 3.95 12.67
CA HIS A 221 1.19 4.21 12.56
C HIS A 221 1.52 5.67 12.32
N ASN A 222 0.53 6.53 12.05
CA ASN A 222 0.79 7.90 11.64
C ASN A 222 0.63 8.86 12.80
N VAL A 223 1.63 9.73 13.00
CA VAL A 223 1.46 10.95 13.79
C VAL A 223 0.76 11.98 12.89
N PRO A 224 -0.47 12.44 13.22
CA PRO A 224 -1.28 13.28 12.31
C PRO A 224 -0.56 14.54 11.82
N THR A 225 0.18 15.21 12.69
CA THR A 225 0.95 16.42 12.37
C THR A 225 2.07 16.19 11.34
N TRP A 226 2.52 14.95 11.18
CA TRP A 226 3.53 14.54 10.19
C TRP A 226 2.96 14.14 8.84
N ASN A 227 1.66 13.88 8.72
CA ASN A 227 1.06 13.41 7.46
C ASN A 227 1.32 14.38 6.29
N LYS A 228 1.16 15.69 6.52
CA LYS A 228 1.48 16.72 5.51
C LYS A 228 2.94 16.68 5.05
N TRP A 229 3.85 16.41 5.98
CA TRP A 229 5.29 16.33 5.69
C TRP A 229 5.65 15.06 4.95
N LYS A 230 5.01 13.93 5.26
CA LYS A 230 5.14 12.70 4.47
C LYS A 230 4.63 12.89 3.04
N ILE A 231 3.50 13.59 2.87
CA ILE A 231 3.02 13.94 1.52
C ILE A 231 4.05 14.77 0.77
N LEU A 232 4.49 15.88 1.36
CA LEU A 232 5.35 16.86 0.69
C LEU A 232 6.78 16.35 0.43
N PHE A 233 7.36 15.59 1.36
CA PHE A 233 8.77 15.22 1.32
C PHE A 233 9.02 13.73 1.04
N VAL A 234 7.99 12.88 1.07
CA VAL A 234 8.14 11.44 0.82
C VAL A 234 7.36 11.04 -0.43
N HIS A 235 6.05 11.26 -0.46
CA HIS A 235 5.21 10.80 -1.58
C HIS A 235 5.44 11.59 -2.87
N VAL A 236 5.29 12.93 -2.82
CA VAL A 236 5.40 13.77 -4.02
C VAL A 236 6.78 13.66 -4.68
N PRO A 237 7.91 13.78 -3.95
CA PRO A 237 9.23 13.68 -4.57
C PRO A 237 9.50 12.27 -5.12
N ASN A 238 9.09 11.22 -4.41
CA ASN A 238 9.23 9.84 -4.89
C ASN A 238 8.50 9.65 -6.22
N VAL A 239 7.21 9.97 -6.28
CA VAL A 239 6.42 9.81 -7.51
C VAL A 239 7.00 10.66 -8.63
N LEU A 240 7.30 11.94 -8.39
CA LEU A 240 7.84 12.81 -9.44
C LEU A 240 9.14 12.26 -10.01
N VAL A 241 10.09 11.81 -9.18
CA VAL A 241 11.41 11.38 -9.65
C VAL A 241 11.35 9.98 -10.27
N THR A 242 10.72 9.01 -9.60
CA THR A 242 10.65 7.61 -10.08
C THR A 242 9.78 7.49 -11.32
N PHE A 243 8.65 8.19 -11.36
CA PHE A 243 7.76 8.16 -12.53
C PHE A 243 8.36 8.93 -13.70
N SER A 244 9.03 10.06 -13.47
CA SER A 244 9.76 10.77 -14.55
C SER A 244 10.86 9.92 -15.16
N PHE A 245 11.56 9.12 -14.35
CA PHE A 245 12.55 8.16 -14.85
C PHE A 245 11.87 7.11 -15.75
N PHE A 246 10.74 6.55 -15.33
CA PHE A 246 9.96 5.61 -16.15
C PHE A 246 9.47 6.25 -17.46
N ILE A 247 8.89 7.45 -17.43
CA ILE A 247 8.40 8.16 -18.62
C ILE A 247 9.52 8.40 -19.61
N THR A 248 10.68 8.81 -19.10
CA THR A 248 11.86 9.15 -19.91
C THR A 248 12.41 7.87 -20.54
N TYR A 249 12.77 6.86 -19.75
CA TYR A 249 13.55 5.73 -20.28
C TYR A 249 12.73 4.48 -20.62
N GLY A 250 11.45 4.41 -20.23
CA GLY A 250 10.58 3.24 -20.44
C GLY A 250 10.96 2.03 -19.58
N VAL A 251 11.83 2.18 -18.57
CA VAL A 251 12.36 1.07 -17.77
C VAL A 251 11.41 0.77 -16.61
N ALA A 252 10.34 0.01 -16.90
CA ALA A 252 9.26 -0.30 -15.96
C ALA A 252 9.74 -1.02 -14.69
N TRP A 253 10.68 -1.95 -14.80
CA TRP A 253 11.17 -2.72 -13.64
C TRP A 253 11.89 -1.84 -12.62
N MET A 254 12.58 -0.77 -13.04
CA MET A 254 13.24 0.17 -12.11
C MET A 254 12.20 0.95 -11.30
N TYR A 255 11.07 1.31 -11.92
CA TYR A 255 9.96 1.92 -11.20
C TYR A 255 9.43 0.98 -10.11
N VAL A 256 9.16 -0.28 -10.46
CA VAL A 256 8.71 -1.31 -9.50
C VAL A 256 9.74 -1.53 -8.38
N ALA A 257 11.03 -1.65 -8.73
CA ALA A 257 12.10 -1.84 -7.74
C ALA A 257 12.22 -0.65 -6.77
N SER A 258 12.12 0.58 -7.28
CA SER A 258 12.17 1.78 -6.44
C SER A 258 11.01 1.82 -5.42
N GLN A 259 9.79 1.45 -5.84
CA GLN A 259 8.64 1.39 -4.93
C GLN A 259 8.75 0.23 -3.93
N ALA A 260 9.26 -0.92 -4.34
CA ALA A 260 9.56 -2.02 -3.41
C ALA A 260 10.55 -1.56 -2.32
N VAL A 261 11.63 -0.86 -2.67
CA VAL A 261 12.60 -0.32 -1.70
C VAL A 261 11.95 0.74 -0.79
N ALA A 262 11.08 1.58 -1.33
CA ALA A 262 10.31 2.55 -0.54
C ALA A 262 9.46 1.85 0.53
N LEU A 263 8.69 0.84 0.11
CA LEU A 263 7.76 0.14 0.98
C LEU A 263 8.47 -0.79 1.98
N VAL A 264 9.67 -1.30 1.66
CA VAL A 264 10.53 -1.96 2.66
C VAL A 264 10.88 -1.00 3.80
N GLY A 265 11.23 0.24 3.50
CA GLY A 265 11.53 1.27 4.51
C GLY A 265 10.31 1.56 5.40
N SER A 266 9.16 1.84 4.80
CA SER A 266 7.95 2.19 5.55
C SER A 266 7.41 1.03 6.39
N THR A 267 7.30 -0.17 5.83
CA THR A 267 6.80 -1.35 6.55
C THR A 267 7.69 -1.73 7.73
N ASN A 268 9.02 -1.60 7.58
CA ASN A 268 9.95 -1.80 8.68
C ASN A 268 9.82 -0.73 9.78
N ALA A 269 9.44 0.50 9.45
CA ALA A 269 9.15 1.52 10.45
C ALA A 269 7.80 1.27 11.16
N MET A 270 6.79 0.83 10.41
CA MET A 270 5.44 0.57 10.92
C MET A 270 5.35 -0.66 11.84
N LYS A 271 6.21 -1.66 11.61
CA LYS A 271 6.23 -2.95 12.34
C LYS A 271 4.88 -3.67 12.26
N PHE A 272 4.57 -4.24 11.09
CA PHE A 272 3.31 -4.96 10.88
C PHE A 272 3.15 -6.14 11.86
N PRO A 273 1.95 -6.34 12.43
CA PRO A 273 1.68 -7.43 13.36
C PRO A 273 1.67 -8.80 12.67
N ARG A 274 1.94 -9.87 13.42
CA ARG A 274 1.84 -11.25 12.94
C ARG A 274 0.42 -11.58 12.48
N PHE A 275 0.26 -12.53 11.56
CA PHE A 275 -1.07 -12.96 11.08
C PHE A 275 -2.07 -13.29 12.21
N ARG A 276 -1.61 -13.93 13.30
CA ARG A 276 -2.43 -14.29 14.47
C ARG A 276 -2.07 -13.49 15.73
N SER A 277 -1.56 -12.27 15.58
CA SER A 277 -1.29 -11.39 16.71
C SER A 277 -2.60 -10.95 17.38
N ASN A 278 -2.50 -10.65 18.69
CA ASN A 278 -3.59 -10.09 19.49
C ASN A 278 -3.65 -8.56 19.42
N TYR A 279 -2.81 -7.92 18.59
CA TYR A 279 -2.81 -6.48 18.37
C TYR A 279 -4.17 -5.99 17.86
N THR A 280 -4.66 -4.94 18.50
CA THR A 280 -5.88 -4.21 18.16
C THR A 280 -5.56 -2.73 17.91
N ASN A 281 -6.49 -2.03 17.25
CA ASN A 281 -6.45 -0.58 17.06
C ASN A 281 -7.72 0.03 17.70
N PRO A 282 -7.60 0.99 18.65
CA PRO A 282 -6.36 1.50 19.24
C PRO A 282 -5.57 0.41 20.00
N PRO A 283 -4.24 0.57 20.15
CA PRO A 283 -3.43 -0.30 20.98
C PRO A 283 -3.89 -0.21 22.45
N PRO A 284 -3.74 -1.28 23.26
CA PRO A 284 -3.99 -1.19 24.70
C PRO A 284 -3.11 -0.10 25.35
N ASP A 285 -3.63 0.65 26.32
CA ASP A 285 -2.90 1.71 27.03
C ASP A 285 -1.56 1.24 27.63
N THR A 286 -1.50 -0.02 28.04
CA THR A 286 -0.29 -0.67 28.55
C THR A 286 0.82 -0.75 27.50
N TRP A 287 0.46 -0.82 26.22
CA TRP A 287 1.43 -0.86 25.12
C TRP A 287 1.94 0.53 24.73
N VAL A 288 1.14 1.57 24.99
CA VAL A 288 1.53 2.98 24.79
C VAL A 288 2.47 3.44 25.90
N LYS A 289 2.26 3.01 27.15
CA LYS A 289 3.00 3.49 28.33
C LYS A 289 4.40 2.87 28.52
N ASP A 290 4.69 1.70 27.94
CA ASP A 290 5.86 0.86 28.30
C ASP A 290 7.06 0.90 27.31
N PHE A 291 7.22 1.93 26.45
CA PHE A 291 8.11 1.77 25.27
C PHE A 291 8.84 2.99 24.72
N GLU A 292 9.94 2.69 24.00
CA GLU A 292 10.90 3.56 23.31
C GLU A 292 10.28 4.64 22.41
N ASP A 293 9.10 4.41 21.85
CA ASP A 293 8.37 5.37 21.00
C ASP A 293 7.55 6.36 21.83
N LYS A 294 7.49 6.24 23.16
CA LYS A 294 6.66 7.08 24.03
C LYS A 294 6.84 8.58 23.77
N PRO A 295 8.06 9.15 23.61
CA PRO A 295 8.19 10.57 23.25
C PRO A 295 7.53 10.95 21.90
N ARG A 296 7.47 10.02 20.94
CA ARG A 296 6.79 10.21 19.65
C ARG A 296 5.29 9.96 19.74
N ALA A 297 4.87 9.01 20.59
CA ALA A 297 3.48 8.72 20.88
C ALA A 297 2.85 9.78 21.80
N ASP A 298 3.62 10.45 22.66
CA ASP A 298 3.13 11.52 23.54
C ASP A 298 2.81 12.80 22.76
N LEU A 299 3.37 12.99 21.54
CA LEU A 299 2.90 13.98 20.57
C LEU A 299 1.46 13.75 20.11
N TRP A 300 0.89 12.58 20.46
CA TRP A 300 -0.46 12.14 20.12
C TRP A 300 -1.47 12.34 21.26
N ASN A 301 -1.04 12.76 22.46
CA ASN A 301 -1.94 13.07 23.60
C ASN A 301 -2.76 14.36 23.40
N GLY A 302 -2.89 14.85 22.16
CA GLY A 302 -3.89 15.85 21.79
C GLY A 302 -5.26 15.19 21.63
N THR A 303 -6.31 15.90 22.02
CA THR A 303 -7.75 15.59 22.05
C THR A 303 -8.39 15.10 20.73
N GLU A 304 -7.62 14.58 19.77
CA GLU A 304 -8.03 14.24 18.40
C GLU A 304 -8.89 12.96 18.30
N TRP A 305 -8.88 12.12 19.34
CA TRP A 305 -9.85 11.03 19.48
C TRP A 305 -11.15 11.45 20.16
N GLU A 306 -11.10 12.51 20.97
CA GLU A 306 -12.28 13.05 21.67
C GLU A 306 -13.04 14.05 20.82
N THR A 307 -12.38 14.62 19.81
CA THR A 307 -13.00 15.56 18.88
C THR A 307 -12.76 15.09 17.45
N PRO A 308 -13.80 14.58 16.74
CA PRO A 308 -13.67 14.37 15.31
C PRO A 308 -13.47 15.74 14.66
N THR A 309 -12.24 16.03 14.25
CA THR A 309 -11.98 17.12 13.32
C THR A 309 -12.66 16.74 12.02
N MET A 310 -13.79 17.40 11.74
CA MET A 310 -14.39 17.41 10.41
C MET A 310 -13.37 18.01 9.44
N LEU A 311 -12.76 17.15 8.63
CA LEU A 311 -12.11 17.52 7.37
C LEU A 311 -13.02 17.09 6.23
#